data_AF-A0AAE2E971-F1
#
_entry.id   AF-A0AAE2E971-F1
#
_cell.length_a   1.000
_cell.length_b   1.000
_cell.length_c   1.000
_cell.angle_alpha   90.00
_cell.angle_beta   90.00
_cell.angle_gamma   90.00
#
_symmetry.space_group_name_H-M   'P 1'
#
loop_
_entity.id
_entity.type
_entity.pdbx_description
1 polymer ?
#
loop_
_entity_poly.entity_id
_entity_poly.type
_entity_poly.pdbx_seq_one_letter_code
_entity_poly.pdbx_strand_id
1 'polypeptide(L)'
;MPMSLARNATASQSPTQTNGYERHQPDQTLLYQLVEQHYPAFKASLEAQGQHLPRYIQQEFNDLLQCGRLEYGFMRVRCEDCHHERLVAFSCKRRGFCPSCGARRMAESAALLIDEVFPKEPIRQWVLSFPFQLRFLLARHPQLMGQVLSIVYRTLSTHLIKKAGYTKASAQTGSVTLIQRFGSALNLNVHYHMLFLDGVYAEDDYGKQRFHRVKAPTYDELNTLAHTLSHRIARCMEKRGILERDAENTWLTLEEGEDDTLTQLHGASVTYRIAVGPQQGRKVFTLQTLPGREDKADSSSRVANHAGFSLHAGVMAEAHQRDKLERLCRYISRPAVSEKRLALTANGQVRYELKTPYRNGTTHVIFEPLDFIAKLAALVPKPRVNLTRFHGVFAPNSKHRVQVTPAKRGKKPDKSEGLDTNWRDKSPAERHRAMTWMQRLKRVFNIDIEVCEHCGGHVKVIASIEDPKVIEQILKHLKQKTAKANAAKQRELPPERAPPLTPSLFDPSQSRLFD
;
A
#
# COMPACT_ATOMS: atom_id res chain seq x y z
N MET A 1 1.84 -31.42 21.04
CA MET A 1 3.12 -32.09 20.73
C MET A 1 3.76 -31.36 19.56
N PRO A 2 5.05 -31.01 19.64
CA PRO A 2 5.55 -29.68 19.24
C PRO A 2 5.72 -29.52 17.72
N MET A 3 5.36 -28.33 17.22
CA MET A 3 5.60 -27.91 15.84
C MET A 3 7.10 -27.82 15.57
N SER A 4 7.61 -28.86 14.92
CA SER A 4 8.91 -28.89 14.26
C SER A 4 8.94 -27.91 13.09
N LEU A 5 9.74 -26.86 13.27
CA LEU A 5 10.72 -26.34 12.31
C LEU A 5 10.30 -26.30 10.83
N ALA A 6 9.89 -25.12 10.39
CA ALA A 6 10.08 -24.71 9.01
C ALA A 6 11.59 -24.73 8.70
N ARG A 7 12.04 -25.73 7.94
CA ARG A 7 13.35 -25.78 7.30
C ARG A 7 13.18 -25.84 5.79
N ASN A 8 14.03 -25.04 5.16
CA ASN A 8 14.49 -25.12 3.78
C ASN A 8 13.50 -24.68 2.69
N ALA A 9 13.23 -23.37 2.65
CA ALA A 9 13.28 -22.71 1.34
C ALA A 9 14.77 -22.64 0.98
N THR A 10 15.18 -23.47 0.03
CA THR A 10 16.52 -23.48 -0.57
C THR A 10 16.91 -22.06 -0.95
N ALA A 11 18.09 -21.65 -0.46
CA ALA A 11 18.74 -20.42 -0.84
C ALA A 11 19.03 -20.47 -2.35
N SER A 12 18.14 -19.91 -3.17
CA SER A 12 18.46 -19.60 -4.56
C SER A 12 19.36 -18.38 -4.55
N GLN A 13 20.66 -18.65 -4.72
CA GLN A 13 21.66 -17.82 -5.38
C GLN A 13 21.80 -16.37 -4.88
N SER A 14 22.99 -16.09 -4.35
CA SER A 14 23.60 -14.77 -4.19
C SER A 14 23.20 -13.77 -5.30
N PRO A 15 22.74 -12.55 -4.97
CA PRO A 15 22.48 -11.53 -5.97
C PRO A 15 23.80 -10.85 -6.35
N THR A 16 24.65 -11.57 -7.08
CA THR A 16 25.73 -10.96 -7.88
C THR A 16 25.21 -10.74 -9.29
N GLN A 17 24.22 -9.86 -9.41
CA GLN A 17 23.90 -9.13 -10.63
C GLN A 17 23.52 -7.72 -10.20
N THR A 18 24.45 -6.77 -10.35
CA THR A 18 24.12 -5.35 -10.43
C THR A 18 23.35 -5.15 -11.73
N ASN A 19 22.07 -5.54 -11.77
CA ASN A 19 21.19 -5.12 -12.85
C ASN A 19 21.06 -3.60 -12.73
N GLY A 20 21.62 -2.89 -13.72
CA GLY A 20 21.42 -1.45 -13.88
C GLY A 20 19.91 -1.12 -13.86
N TYR A 21 19.57 0.12 -13.52
CA TYR A 21 18.17 0.51 -13.47
C TYR A 21 17.51 0.38 -14.84
N GLU A 22 16.52 -0.51 -14.91
CA GLU A 22 15.64 -0.64 -16.05
C GLU A 22 14.46 0.32 -15.89
N ARG A 23 14.24 1.16 -16.91
CA ARG A 23 13.14 2.12 -16.91
C ARG A 23 11.82 1.35 -16.90
N HIS A 24 10.98 1.63 -15.92
CA HIS A 24 9.61 1.11 -15.87
C HIS A 24 8.81 1.55 -17.11
N GLN A 25 8.20 0.59 -17.80
CA GLN A 25 7.34 0.82 -18.97
C GLN A 25 5.88 0.51 -18.57
N PRO A 26 5.17 1.51 -18.02
CA PRO A 26 3.84 1.30 -17.45
C PRO A 26 2.83 0.81 -18.51
N ASP A 27 3.00 1.21 -19.76
CA ASP A 27 2.17 0.82 -20.92
C ASP A 27 2.18 -0.68 -21.23
N GLN A 28 3.20 -1.40 -20.76
CA GLN A 28 3.30 -2.84 -20.90
C GLN A 28 2.63 -3.60 -19.75
N THR A 29 2.18 -2.91 -18.70
CA THR A 29 1.54 -3.59 -17.57
C THR A 29 0.06 -3.83 -17.85
N LEU A 30 -0.43 -4.98 -17.38
CA LEU A 30 -1.83 -5.36 -17.57
C LEU A 30 -2.81 -4.36 -16.93
N LEU A 31 -2.43 -3.75 -15.79
CA LEU A 31 -3.27 -2.74 -15.15
C LEU A 31 -3.44 -1.51 -16.04
N TYR A 32 -2.34 -1.04 -16.64
CA TYR A 32 -2.38 0.10 -17.54
C TYR A 32 -3.27 -0.21 -18.75
N GLN A 33 -3.06 -1.34 -19.41
CA GLN A 33 -3.82 -1.75 -20.60
C GLN A 33 -5.31 -1.86 -20.30
N LEU A 34 -5.68 -2.46 -19.16
CA LEU A 34 -7.07 -2.54 -18.72
C LEU A 34 -7.69 -1.16 -18.49
N VAL A 35 -6.95 -0.24 -17.87
CA VAL A 35 -7.43 1.13 -17.64
C VAL A 35 -7.56 1.88 -18.96
N GLU A 36 -6.54 1.86 -19.81
CA GLU A 36 -6.53 2.53 -21.11
C GLU A 36 -7.70 2.07 -21.98
N GLN A 37 -7.94 0.76 -22.03
CA GLN A 37 -8.99 0.16 -22.86
C GLN A 37 -10.40 0.37 -22.29
N HIS A 38 -10.61 0.18 -20.99
CA HIS A 38 -11.96 0.07 -20.42
C HIS A 38 -12.44 1.31 -19.66
N TYR A 39 -11.56 2.19 -19.21
CA TYR A 39 -11.98 3.41 -18.50
C TYR A 39 -12.82 4.36 -19.37
N PRO A 40 -12.51 4.62 -20.66
CA PRO A 40 -13.36 5.45 -21.52
C PRO A 40 -14.77 4.86 -21.69
N ALA A 41 -14.87 3.55 -21.91
CA ALA A 41 -16.15 2.85 -22.04
C ALA A 41 -16.96 2.88 -20.74
N PHE A 42 -16.30 2.70 -19.58
CA PHE A 42 -16.93 2.83 -18.28
C PHE A 42 -17.50 4.23 -18.05
N LYS A 43 -16.72 5.27 -18.39
CA LYS A 43 -17.17 6.66 -18.29
C LYS A 43 -18.39 6.93 -19.18
N ALA A 44 -18.34 6.51 -20.45
CA ALA A 44 -19.46 6.66 -21.38
C ALA A 44 -20.72 5.92 -20.91
N SER A 45 -20.57 4.73 -20.31
CA SER A 45 -21.70 3.98 -19.75
C SER A 45 -22.37 4.69 -18.58
N LEU A 46 -21.62 5.41 -17.74
CA LEU A 46 -22.18 6.21 -16.66
C LEU A 46 -22.89 7.46 -17.23
N GLU A 47 -22.27 8.14 -18.19
CA GLU A 47 -22.84 9.32 -18.82
C GLU A 47 -24.16 9.01 -19.53
N ALA A 48 -24.28 7.85 -20.17
CA ALA A 48 -25.51 7.37 -20.77
C ALA A 48 -26.66 7.15 -19.76
N GLN A 49 -26.34 6.99 -18.47
CA GLN A 49 -27.29 6.84 -17.37
C GLN A 49 -27.52 8.16 -16.62
N GLY A 50 -27.03 9.30 -17.13
CA GLY A 50 -27.08 10.59 -16.46
C GLY A 50 -26.18 10.67 -15.21
N GLN A 51 -25.22 9.76 -15.10
CA GLN A 51 -24.33 9.59 -13.95
C GLN A 51 -22.90 10.05 -14.28
N HIS A 52 -22.19 10.58 -13.28
CA HIS A 52 -20.82 11.07 -13.49
C HIS A 52 -19.90 10.71 -12.32
N LEU A 53 -18.65 10.33 -12.64
CA LEU A 53 -17.62 10.16 -11.62
C LEU A 53 -17.17 11.54 -11.08
N PRO A 54 -16.93 11.67 -9.77
CA PRO A 54 -16.29 12.85 -9.21
C PRO A 54 -14.95 13.16 -9.90
N ARG A 55 -14.69 14.45 -10.14
CA ARG A 55 -13.47 14.94 -10.85
C ARG A 55 -12.17 14.35 -10.30
N TYR A 56 -12.06 14.18 -8.99
CA TYR A 56 -10.84 13.66 -8.36
C TYR A 56 -10.60 12.17 -8.68
N ILE A 57 -11.65 11.40 -8.95
CA ILE A 57 -11.55 10.00 -9.39
C ILE A 57 -11.13 9.98 -10.86
N GLN A 58 -11.75 10.83 -11.69
CA GLN A 58 -11.38 10.93 -13.10
C GLN A 58 -9.90 11.27 -13.25
N GLN A 59 -9.40 12.20 -12.42
CA GLN A 59 -8.00 12.59 -12.45
C GLN A 59 -7.06 11.49 -11.94
N GLU A 60 -7.50 10.59 -11.07
CA GLU A 60 -6.68 9.43 -10.67
C GLU A 60 -6.47 8.45 -11.83
N PHE A 61 -7.48 8.22 -12.66
CA PHE A 61 -7.33 7.40 -13.88
C PHE A 61 -6.45 8.09 -14.93
N ASN A 62 -6.72 9.36 -15.24
CA ASN A 62 -5.95 10.11 -16.22
C ASN A 62 -4.47 10.19 -15.83
N ASP A 63 -4.17 10.51 -14.57
CA ASP A 63 -2.80 10.62 -14.11
C ASP A 63 -2.11 9.25 -14.02
N LEU A 64 -2.83 8.15 -13.82
CA LEU A 64 -2.24 6.80 -13.93
C LEU A 64 -1.73 6.56 -15.36
N LEU A 65 -2.51 6.91 -16.38
CA LEU A 65 -2.13 6.74 -17.79
C LEU A 65 -0.93 7.61 -18.20
N GLN A 66 -0.63 8.66 -17.43
CA GLN A 66 0.56 9.49 -17.62
C GLN A 66 1.75 9.07 -16.74
N CYS A 67 1.52 8.26 -15.71
CA CYS A 67 2.52 7.94 -14.70
C CYS A 67 3.65 7.09 -15.27
N GLY A 68 4.89 7.59 -15.24
CA GLY A 68 6.07 6.85 -15.69
C GLY A 68 6.32 6.91 -17.20
N ARG A 69 5.52 7.70 -17.93
CA ARG A 69 5.63 7.92 -19.38
C ARG A 69 6.45 9.18 -19.66
N LEU A 70 7.43 9.09 -20.55
CA LEU A 70 8.32 10.23 -20.85
C LEU A 70 7.59 11.32 -21.64
N GLU A 71 6.52 10.96 -22.34
CA GLU A 71 5.64 11.86 -23.10
C GLU A 71 4.97 12.91 -22.21
N TYR A 72 4.90 12.67 -20.89
CA TYR A 72 4.30 13.56 -19.90
C TYR A 72 5.34 14.17 -18.94
N GLY A 73 6.60 14.18 -19.36
CA GLY A 73 7.69 14.87 -18.67
C GLY A 73 8.64 13.96 -17.89
N PHE A 74 9.87 14.44 -17.74
CA PHE A 74 10.95 13.69 -17.12
C PHE A 74 12.07 14.60 -16.61
N MET A 75 12.85 14.08 -15.65
CA MET A 75 14.13 14.67 -15.28
C MET A 75 15.26 14.06 -16.11
N ARG A 76 16.19 14.91 -16.54
CA ARG A 76 17.47 14.51 -17.11
C ARG A 76 18.50 14.44 -16.00
N VAL A 77 19.13 13.28 -15.84
CA VAL A 77 20.27 13.09 -14.96
C VAL A 77 21.49 12.74 -15.80
N ARG A 78 22.66 13.26 -15.43
CA ARG A 78 23.91 13.08 -16.17
C ARG A 78 25.05 12.78 -15.20
N CYS A 79 25.92 11.84 -15.58
CA CYS A 79 27.17 11.58 -14.88
C CYS A 79 28.16 12.74 -15.07
N GLU A 80 28.80 13.17 -13.99
CA GLU A 80 29.80 14.24 -14.04
C GLU A 80 31.09 13.78 -14.74
N ASP A 81 31.44 12.49 -14.63
CA ASP A 81 32.69 11.94 -15.19
C ASP A 81 32.53 11.48 -16.65
N CYS A 82 31.69 10.48 -16.92
CA CYS A 82 31.54 9.91 -18.27
C CYS A 82 30.43 10.55 -19.11
N HIS A 83 29.69 11.50 -18.53
CA HIS A 83 28.58 12.20 -19.18
C HIS A 83 27.43 11.32 -19.68
N HIS A 84 27.37 10.06 -19.24
CA HIS A 84 26.23 9.19 -19.49
C HIS A 84 24.95 9.85 -18.95
N GLU A 85 23.91 9.88 -19.78
CA GLU A 85 22.62 10.48 -19.45
C GLU A 85 21.54 9.44 -19.25
N ARG A 86 20.64 9.72 -18.31
CA ARG A 86 19.44 8.93 -18.06
C ARG A 86 18.23 9.84 -17.92
N LEU A 87 17.09 9.36 -18.38
CA LEU A 87 15.79 10.01 -18.22
C LEU A 87 15.00 9.32 -17.12
N VAL A 88 14.44 10.11 -16.20
CA VAL A 88 13.57 9.63 -15.12
C VAL A 88 12.19 10.26 -15.29
N ALA A 89 11.22 9.47 -15.74
CA ALA A 89 9.85 9.92 -15.96
C ALA A 89 9.16 10.40 -14.67
N PHE A 90 8.24 11.34 -14.80
CA PHE A 90 7.44 11.78 -13.66
C PHE A 90 6.44 10.74 -13.20
N SER A 91 6.15 10.77 -11.90
CA SER A 91 5.19 9.89 -11.25
C SER A 91 3.91 10.65 -10.93
N CYS A 92 2.74 10.01 -11.00
CA CYS A 92 1.47 10.67 -10.71
C CYS A 92 1.29 11.12 -9.25
N LYS A 93 2.05 10.52 -8.31
CA LYS A 93 1.98 10.79 -6.85
C LYS A 93 0.60 10.53 -6.23
N ARG A 94 -0.32 9.94 -6.99
CA ARG A 94 -1.71 9.65 -6.64
C ARG A 94 -1.84 8.56 -5.57
N ARG A 95 -3.03 8.42 -4.99
CA ARG A 95 -3.23 7.60 -3.76
C ARG A 95 -4.26 6.49 -3.88
N GLY A 96 -4.96 6.38 -5.01
CA GLY A 96 -5.94 5.32 -5.24
C GLY A 96 -5.27 3.96 -5.43
N PHE A 97 -4.83 3.68 -6.66
CA PHE A 97 -4.48 2.32 -7.07
C PHE A 97 -3.22 2.18 -7.91
N CYS A 98 -2.51 3.28 -8.22
CA CYS A 98 -1.23 3.22 -8.94
C CYS A 98 -0.18 2.37 -8.15
N PRO A 99 0.23 1.20 -8.67
CA PRO A 99 1.14 0.31 -7.95
C PRO A 99 2.53 0.93 -7.75
N SER A 100 3.06 1.61 -8.77
CA SER A 100 4.39 2.26 -8.71
C SER A 100 4.44 3.36 -7.65
N CYS A 101 3.52 4.34 -7.70
CA CYS A 101 3.45 5.42 -6.71
C CYS A 101 3.09 4.89 -5.31
N GLY A 102 2.24 3.88 -5.22
CA GLY A 102 1.89 3.25 -3.95
C GLY A 102 3.06 2.49 -3.33
N ALA A 103 3.84 1.76 -4.13
CA ALA A 103 5.07 1.10 -3.69
C ALA A 103 6.13 2.10 -3.24
N ARG A 104 6.28 3.23 -3.95
CA ARG A 104 7.11 4.36 -3.51
C ARG A 104 6.72 4.81 -2.11
N ARG A 105 5.44 5.16 -1.94
CA ARG A 105 4.90 5.67 -0.67
C ARG A 105 5.04 4.65 0.44
N MET A 106 4.82 3.36 0.15
CA MET A 106 4.97 2.27 1.10
C MET A 106 6.38 2.25 1.69
N ALA A 107 7.40 2.25 0.84
CA ALA A 107 8.79 2.21 1.26
C ALA A 107 9.21 3.53 1.95
N GLU A 108 8.83 4.69 1.42
CA GLU A 108 9.11 6.00 2.06
C GLU A 108 8.45 6.09 3.45
N SER A 109 7.21 5.62 3.58
CA SER A 109 6.49 5.61 4.86
C SER A 109 7.14 4.66 5.84
N ALA A 110 7.56 3.47 5.40
CA ALA A 110 8.26 2.54 6.27
C ALA A 110 9.60 3.10 6.76
N ALA A 111 10.41 3.68 5.87
CA ALA A 111 11.67 4.34 6.24
C ALA A 111 11.44 5.46 7.26
N LEU A 112 10.48 6.36 6.98
CA LEU A 112 10.10 7.44 7.90
C LEU A 112 9.71 6.89 9.29
N LEU A 113 8.84 5.89 9.32
CA LEU A 113 8.32 5.34 10.57
C LEU A 113 9.43 4.69 11.39
N ILE A 114 10.30 3.93 10.76
CA ILE A 114 11.39 3.23 11.41
C ILE A 114 12.41 4.25 11.92
N ASP A 115 12.95 5.09 11.05
CA ASP A 115 14.13 5.88 11.41
C ASP A 115 13.80 7.08 12.27
N GLU A 116 12.62 7.67 12.06
CA GLU A 116 12.32 8.98 12.63
C GLU A 116 11.19 9.00 13.64
N VAL A 117 10.30 8.00 13.65
CA VAL A 117 9.10 8.01 14.49
C VAL A 117 9.18 6.99 15.61
N PHE A 118 9.39 5.72 15.29
CA PHE A 118 9.34 4.66 16.29
C PHE A 118 10.65 4.58 17.08
N PRO A 119 10.59 4.71 18.42
CA PRO A 119 11.74 4.46 19.28
C PRO A 119 12.18 3.00 19.20
N LYS A 120 13.32 2.68 19.84
CA LYS A 120 13.76 1.30 20.06
C LYS A 120 12.97 0.64 21.19
N GLU A 121 11.64 0.66 21.08
CA GLU A 121 10.71 0.02 22.00
C GLU A 121 9.83 -1.01 21.27
N PRO A 122 9.27 -2.00 21.97
CA PRO A 122 8.35 -2.96 21.37
C PRO A 122 7.09 -2.29 20.80
N ILE A 123 6.71 -2.69 19.59
CA ILE A 123 5.53 -2.18 18.87
C ILE A 123 4.57 -3.33 18.57
N ARG A 124 3.29 -3.16 18.91
CA ARG A 124 2.20 -4.11 18.61
C ARG A 124 1.29 -3.59 17.52
N GLN A 125 0.96 -4.45 16.57
CA GLN A 125 -0.06 -4.19 15.58
C GLN A 125 -1.44 -4.54 16.15
N TRP A 126 -2.32 -3.56 16.14
CA TRP A 126 -3.75 -3.71 16.35
C TRP A 126 -4.47 -3.51 15.03
N VAL A 127 -5.34 -4.45 14.66
CA VAL A 127 -6.15 -4.35 13.43
C VAL A 127 -7.62 -4.35 13.83
N LEU A 128 -8.33 -3.27 13.49
CA LEU A 128 -9.76 -3.17 13.71
C LEU A 128 -10.49 -3.10 12.38
N SER A 129 -11.35 -4.09 12.14
CA SER A 129 -12.30 -4.11 11.03
C SER A 129 -13.71 -3.84 11.54
N PHE A 130 -14.54 -3.21 10.71
CA PHE A 130 -15.90 -2.79 11.04
C PHE A 130 -16.96 -3.67 10.35
N PRO A 131 -18.24 -3.64 10.76
CA PRO A 131 -19.36 -4.15 9.96
C PRO A 131 -19.45 -3.47 8.59
N PHE A 132 -20.04 -4.12 7.59
CA PHE A 132 -20.13 -3.58 6.22
C PHE A 132 -20.78 -2.19 6.17
N GLN A 133 -21.87 -2.02 6.92
CA GLN A 133 -22.62 -0.78 7.07
C GLN A 133 -21.71 0.37 7.52
N LEU A 134 -20.89 0.15 8.55
CA LEU A 134 -19.93 1.15 9.01
C LEU A 134 -18.79 1.37 8.02
N ARG A 135 -18.29 0.34 7.32
CA ARG A 135 -17.24 0.54 6.29
C ARG A 135 -17.71 1.49 5.20
N PHE A 136 -18.96 1.34 4.76
CA PHE A 136 -19.59 2.22 3.78
C PHE A 136 -19.68 3.67 4.27
N LEU A 137 -20.20 3.88 5.49
CA LEU A 137 -20.27 5.22 6.09
C LEU A 137 -18.90 5.88 6.22
N LEU A 138 -17.92 5.17 6.79
CA LEU A 138 -16.57 5.70 7.00
C LEU A 138 -15.87 5.99 5.67
N ALA A 139 -16.24 5.28 4.59
CA ALA A 139 -15.74 5.55 3.25
C ALA A 139 -16.25 6.88 2.69
N ARG A 140 -17.52 7.23 2.97
CA ARG A 140 -18.21 8.44 2.48
C ARG A 140 -17.97 9.69 3.33
N HIS A 141 -17.82 9.54 4.65
CA HIS A 141 -17.73 10.64 5.62
C HIS A 141 -16.38 10.65 6.36
N PRO A 142 -15.35 11.34 5.83
CA PRO A 142 -14.02 11.39 6.44
C PRO A 142 -13.98 11.98 7.86
N GLN A 143 -14.90 12.89 8.18
CA GLN A 143 -15.05 13.46 9.52
C GLN A 143 -15.42 12.36 10.52
N LEU A 144 -16.43 11.55 10.17
CA LEU A 144 -16.90 10.42 10.97
C LEU A 144 -15.79 9.39 11.18
N MET A 145 -15.04 9.08 10.11
CA MET A 145 -13.86 8.22 10.17
C MET A 145 -12.84 8.71 11.21
N GLY A 146 -12.54 10.01 11.24
CA GLY A 146 -11.63 10.61 12.24
C GLY A 146 -12.15 10.52 13.68
N GLN A 147 -13.46 10.68 13.88
CA GLN A 147 -14.07 10.60 15.21
C GLN A 147 -14.14 9.17 15.72
N VAL A 148 -14.51 8.20 14.87
CA VAL A 148 -14.42 6.78 15.20
C VAL A 148 -12.99 6.40 15.57
N LEU A 149 -12.00 6.86 14.79
CA LEU A 149 -10.60 6.62 15.12
C LEU A 149 -10.20 7.23 16.47
N SER A 150 -10.73 8.39 16.83
CA SER A 150 -10.50 9.02 18.14
C SER A 150 -11.08 8.18 19.29
N ILE A 151 -12.27 7.59 19.11
CA ILE A 151 -12.86 6.65 20.07
C ILE A 151 -12.00 5.40 20.23
N VAL A 152 -11.56 4.83 19.10
CA VAL A 152 -10.71 3.63 19.07
C VAL A 152 -9.39 3.91 19.80
N TYR A 153 -8.69 4.99 19.42
CA TYR A 153 -7.44 5.38 20.05
C TYR A 153 -7.60 5.58 21.57
N ARG A 154 -8.61 6.35 21.99
CA ARG A 154 -8.86 6.61 23.43
C ARG A 154 -9.13 5.31 24.19
N THR A 155 -9.85 4.37 23.59
CA THR A 155 -10.20 3.10 24.23
C THR A 155 -8.98 2.20 24.39
N LEU A 156 -8.20 2.00 23.33
CA LEU A 156 -6.97 1.19 23.38
C LEU A 156 -5.89 1.83 24.27
N SER A 157 -5.70 3.15 24.16
CA SER A 157 -4.78 3.90 25.02
C SER A 157 -5.15 3.76 26.50
N THR A 158 -6.44 3.87 26.84
CA THR A 158 -6.91 3.67 28.22
C THR A 158 -6.60 2.26 28.72
N HIS A 159 -6.82 1.24 27.88
CA HIS A 159 -6.54 -0.13 28.24
C HIS A 159 -5.05 -0.34 28.53
N LEU A 160 -4.15 0.13 27.65
CA LEU A 160 -2.70 -0.01 27.85
C LEU A 160 -2.23 0.72 29.12
N ILE A 161 -2.73 1.94 29.38
CA ILE A 161 -2.40 2.72 30.58
C ILE A 161 -2.85 2.01 31.86
N LYS A 162 -4.11 1.55 31.91
CA LYS A 162 -4.63 0.81 33.07
C LYS A 162 -3.89 -0.51 33.29
N LYS A 163 -3.59 -1.23 32.21
CA LYS A 163 -2.86 -2.51 32.28
C LYS A 163 -1.42 -2.32 32.77
N ALA A 164 -0.83 -1.16 32.55
CA ALA A 164 0.47 -0.80 33.10
C ALA A 164 0.42 -0.35 34.58
N GLY A 165 -0.77 -0.27 35.20
CA GLY A 165 -0.94 0.19 36.58
C GLY A 165 -0.97 1.71 36.75
N TYR A 166 -1.10 2.47 35.66
CA TYR A 166 -1.07 3.94 35.69
C TYR A 166 -2.44 4.57 35.45
N THR A 167 -2.53 5.87 35.72
CA THR A 167 -3.67 6.71 35.34
C THR A 167 -3.38 7.45 34.04
N LYS A 168 -4.42 8.01 33.41
CA LYS A 168 -4.25 8.83 32.19
C LYS A 168 -3.50 10.14 32.42
N ALA A 169 -3.46 10.61 33.67
CA ALA A 169 -2.74 11.82 34.03
C ALA A 169 -1.23 11.53 34.14
N SER A 170 -0.86 10.34 34.61
CA SER A 170 0.53 9.97 34.91
C SER A 170 1.25 9.24 33.77
N ALA A 171 0.54 8.70 32.78
CA ALA A 171 1.15 7.94 31.69
C ALA A 171 0.49 8.16 30.33
N GLN A 172 1.28 8.03 29.27
CA GLN A 172 0.85 8.19 27.89
C GLN A 172 1.38 7.07 26.99
N THR A 173 0.63 6.71 25.96
CA THR A 173 1.11 5.82 24.89
C THR A 173 1.05 6.57 23.56
N GLY A 174 1.40 5.91 22.47
CA GLY A 174 1.37 6.48 21.14
C GLY A 174 1.07 5.42 20.09
N SER A 175 0.42 5.84 19.02
CA SER A 175 0.22 4.99 17.87
C SER A 175 0.33 5.72 16.55
N VAL A 176 0.70 4.97 15.51
CA VAL A 176 0.54 5.39 14.13
C VAL A 176 -0.49 4.48 13.47
N THR A 177 -1.58 5.08 13.00
CA THR A 177 -2.68 4.39 12.33
C THR A 177 -2.60 4.62 10.84
N LEU A 178 -2.61 3.54 10.06
CA LEU A 178 -2.86 3.56 8.63
C LEU A 178 -4.28 3.07 8.38
N ILE A 179 -5.09 3.95 7.82
CA ILE A 179 -6.47 3.69 7.41
C ILE A 179 -6.42 3.10 6.01
N GLN A 180 -6.62 1.79 5.93
CA GLN A 180 -6.65 1.08 4.66
C GLN A 180 -8.09 1.06 4.15
N ARG A 181 -8.27 1.23 2.83
CA ARG A 181 -9.59 1.29 2.17
C ARG A 181 -9.88 0.07 1.31
N PHE A 182 -9.00 -0.92 1.24
CA PHE A 182 -9.16 -2.05 0.31
C PHE A 182 -8.94 -3.40 1.01
N GLY A 183 -9.72 -4.39 0.62
CA GLY A 183 -9.53 -5.79 1.00
C GLY A 183 -8.62 -6.55 0.03
N SER A 184 -8.38 -7.83 0.31
CA SER A 184 -7.56 -8.68 -0.57
C SER A 184 -8.19 -8.87 -1.95
N ALA A 185 -9.52 -8.83 -2.02
CA ALA A 185 -10.34 -8.99 -3.21
C ALA A 185 -10.61 -7.66 -3.97
N LEU A 186 -9.81 -6.61 -3.73
CA LEU A 186 -10.04 -5.25 -4.29
C LEU A 186 -11.40 -4.63 -3.97
N ASN A 187 -12.08 -5.13 -2.94
CA ASN A 187 -13.32 -4.56 -2.43
C ASN A 187 -13.02 -3.38 -1.49
N LEU A 188 -13.92 -2.39 -1.45
CA LEU A 188 -13.85 -1.29 -0.50
C LEU A 188 -13.98 -1.86 0.91
N ASN A 189 -12.93 -1.68 1.71
CA ASN A 189 -12.86 -2.19 3.06
C ASN A 189 -12.11 -1.19 3.93
N VAL A 190 -12.84 -0.25 4.55
CA VAL A 190 -12.24 0.68 5.51
C VAL A 190 -11.93 -0.07 6.80
N HIS A 191 -10.66 -0.14 7.17
CA HIS A 191 -10.21 -0.76 8.42
C HIS A 191 -8.93 -0.07 8.91
N TYR A 192 -8.65 -0.22 10.22
CA TYR A 192 -7.54 0.48 10.86
C TYR A 192 -6.42 -0.51 11.18
N HIS A 193 -5.26 -0.29 10.57
CA HIS A 193 -4.00 -0.88 11.02
C HIS A 193 -3.31 0.12 11.94
N MET A 194 -3.12 -0.24 13.20
CA MET A 194 -2.59 0.66 14.22
C MET A 194 -1.33 0.04 14.82
N LEU A 195 -0.20 0.73 14.70
CA LEU A 195 1.05 0.37 15.35
C LEU A 195 1.13 1.14 16.68
N PHE A 196 0.83 0.46 17.77
CA PHE A 196 0.92 1.01 19.14
C PHE A 196 2.24 0.64 19.79
N LEU A 197 2.76 1.52 20.64
CA LEU A 197 3.71 1.11 21.67
C LEU A 197 3.10 -0.03 22.49
N ASP A 198 3.85 -1.12 22.70
CA ASP A 198 3.41 -2.26 23.51
C ASP A 198 3.59 -1.99 25.01
N GLY A 199 3.15 -0.80 25.43
CA GLY A 199 3.40 -0.21 26.73
C GLY A 199 3.08 1.29 26.76
N VAL A 200 3.55 1.94 27.82
CA VAL A 200 3.31 3.36 28.08
C VAL A 200 4.58 4.06 28.53
N TYR A 201 4.68 5.36 28.30
CA TYR A 201 5.64 6.22 28.96
C TYR A 201 5.02 6.81 30.22
N ALA A 202 5.75 6.76 31.32
CA ALA A 202 5.42 7.44 32.56
C ALA A 202 6.66 8.20 33.06
N GLU A 203 6.43 9.25 33.83
CA GLU A 203 7.52 10.01 34.45
C GLU A 203 8.06 9.26 35.66
N ASP A 204 9.40 9.16 35.78
CA ASP A 204 10.04 8.65 36.99
C ASP A 204 10.16 9.75 38.06
N ASP A 205 10.61 9.38 39.26
CA ASP A 205 10.79 10.31 40.40
C ASP A 205 11.78 11.46 40.10
N TYR A 206 12.53 11.36 38.99
CA TYR A 206 13.52 12.34 38.54
C TYR A 206 13.03 13.18 37.35
N GLY A 207 11.75 13.10 36.98
CA GLY A 207 11.17 13.89 35.90
C GLY A 207 11.43 13.34 34.48
N LYS A 208 12.00 12.14 34.35
CA LYS A 208 12.36 11.54 33.06
C LYS A 208 11.30 10.55 32.60
N GLN A 209 10.90 10.65 31.33
CA GLN A 209 9.96 9.71 30.71
C GLN A 209 10.63 8.33 30.53
N ARG A 210 10.10 7.30 31.20
CA ARG A 210 10.52 5.90 31.07
C ARG A 210 9.43 5.05 30.44
N PHE A 211 9.85 4.08 29.63
CA PHE A 211 8.93 3.13 29.02
C PHE A 211 8.62 1.96 29.95
N HIS A 212 7.34 1.69 30.16
CA HIS A 212 6.79 0.58 30.92
C HIS A 212 6.04 -0.36 29.99
N ARG A 213 6.61 -1.55 29.78
CA ARG A 213 6.02 -2.60 28.93
C ARG A 213 4.78 -3.21 29.60
N VAL A 214 3.77 -3.53 28.80
CA VAL A 214 2.62 -4.31 29.25
C VAL A 214 2.64 -5.74 28.72
N LYS A 215 1.99 -6.66 29.44
CA LYS A 215 1.72 -8.00 28.92
C LYS A 215 0.80 -7.92 27.70
N ALA A 216 0.98 -8.84 26.77
CA ALA A 216 0.09 -8.95 25.62
C ALA A 216 -1.39 -9.07 26.03
N PRO A 217 -2.33 -8.54 25.23
CA PRO A 217 -3.75 -8.68 25.51
C PRO A 217 -4.17 -10.15 25.44
N THR A 218 -4.97 -10.59 26.42
CA THR A 218 -5.63 -11.90 26.43
C THR A 218 -6.83 -11.89 25.49
N TYR A 219 -7.36 -13.07 25.16
CA TYR A 219 -8.57 -13.20 24.36
C TYR A 219 -9.77 -12.48 25.01
N ASP A 220 -9.95 -12.64 26.32
CA ASP A 220 -11.05 -11.99 27.05
C ASP A 220 -10.93 -10.47 27.05
N GLU A 221 -9.73 -9.94 27.25
CA GLU A 221 -9.48 -8.49 27.14
C GLU A 221 -9.83 -7.97 25.74
N LEU A 222 -9.49 -8.72 24.69
CA LEU A 222 -9.84 -8.36 23.32
C LEU A 222 -11.36 -8.37 23.10
N ASN A 223 -12.08 -9.34 23.66
CA ASN A 223 -13.54 -9.39 23.58
C ASN A 223 -14.19 -8.21 24.31
N THR A 224 -13.75 -7.91 25.53
CA THR A 224 -14.22 -6.74 26.28
C THR A 224 -13.94 -5.44 25.52
N LEU A 225 -12.75 -5.32 24.92
CA LEU A 225 -12.39 -4.17 24.09
C LEU A 225 -13.27 -4.06 22.84
N ALA A 226 -13.49 -5.16 22.12
CA ALA A 226 -14.34 -5.18 20.93
C ALA A 226 -15.79 -4.80 21.27
N HIS A 227 -16.34 -5.33 22.37
CA HIS A 227 -17.66 -4.96 22.88
C HIS A 227 -17.73 -3.46 23.25
N THR A 228 -16.74 -2.97 24.00
CA THR A 228 -16.65 -1.56 24.39
C THR A 228 -16.57 -0.63 23.18
N LEU A 229 -15.79 -1.01 22.16
CA LEU A 229 -15.65 -0.26 20.92
C LEU A 229 -16.97 -0.23 20.15
N SER A 230 -17.61 -1.39 19.97
CA SER A 230 -18.92 -1.50 19.32
C SER A 230 -19.94 -0.56 19.97
N HIS A 231 -20.10 -0.66 21.29
CA HIS A 231 -21.06 0.16 22.04
C HIS A 231 -20.75 1.67 21.97
N ARG A 232 -19.47 2.06 22.14
CA ARG A 232 -19.08 3.49 22.07
C ARG A 232 -19.23 4.08 20.68
N ILE A 233 -18.96 3.29 19.65
CA ILE A 233 -19.12 3.72 18.26
C ILE A 233 -20.61 3.84 17.95
N ALA A 234 -21.44 2.85 18.27
CA ALA A 234 -22.90 2.92 18.09
C ALA A 234 -23.49 4.15 18.78
N ARG A 235 -23.17 4.38 20.06
CA ARG A 235 -23.61 5.58 20.80
C ARG A 235 -23.16 6.89 20.16
N CYS A 236 -21.98 6.92 19.54
CA CYS A 236 -21.51 8.10 18.81
C CYS A 236 -22.31 8.35 17.53
N MET A 237 -22.79 7.30 16.86
CA MET A 237 -23.62 7.40 15.66
C MET A 237 -25.04 7.84 16.02
N GLU A 238 -25.63 7.27 17.08
CA GLU A 238 -26.95 7.64 17.60
C GLU A 238 -27.02 9.12 17.95
N LYS A 239 -26.02 9.63 18.69
CA LYS A 239 -25.93 11.06 19.05
C LYS A 239 -25.85 12.02 17.87
N ARG A 240 -25.63 11.51 16.67
CA ARG A 240 -25.54 12.30 15.43
C ARG A 240 -26.75 12.14 14.53
N GLY A 241 -27.72 11.31 14.93
CA GLY A 241 -28.87 10.99 14.09
C GLY A 241 -28.54 10.09 12.89
N ILE A 242 -27.38 9.40 12.89
CA ILE A 242 -26.97 8.52 11.77
C ILE A 242 -27.49 7.08 11.98
N LEU A 243 -27.72 6.70 13.23
CA LEU A 243 -28.28 5.40 13.62
C LEU A 243 -29.51 5.64 14.48
N GLU A 244 -30.62 5.04 14.09
CA GLU A 244 -31.81 4.88 14.92
C GLU A 244 -31.83 3.48 15.54
N ARG A 245 -32.23 3.40 16.81
CA ARG A 245 -32.50 2.13 17.48
C ARG A 245 -33.99 1.82 17.34
N ASP A 246 -34.30 0.71 16.69
CA ASP A 246 -35.57 0.03 16.92
C ASP A 246 -35.35 -1.21 17.77
N ALA A 247 -36.38 -1.58 18.54
CA ALA A 247 -36.33 -2.62 19.56
C ALA A 247 -35.93 -4.00 19.00
N GLU A 248 -36.07 -4.21 17.69
CA GLU A 248 -35.73 -5.47 17.02
C GLU A 248 -34.64 -5.34 15.94
N ASN A 249 -34.37 -4.15 15.39
CA ASN A 249 -33.36 -3.94 14.33
C ASN A 249 -32.65 -2.57 14.45
N THR A 250 -31.34 -2.54 14.19
CA THR A 250 -30.56 -1.28 14.08
C THR A 250 -30.37 -0.92 12.62
N TRP A 251 -31.06 0.11 12.11
CA TRP A 251 -30.89 0.59 10.74
C TRP A 251 -30.06 1.87 10.65
N LEU A 252 -29.34 2.02 9.54
CA LEU A 252 -28.65 3.26 9.21
C LEU A 252 -29.64 4.26 8.62
N THR A 253 -29.82 5.39 9.28
CA THR A 253 -30.49 6.56 8.72
C THR A 253 -29.47 7.25 7.80
N LEU A 254 -29.40 6.79 6.55
CA LEU A 254 -28.67 7.50 5.52
C LEU A 254 -29.59 8.62 5.04
N GLU A 255 -29.29 9.88 5.40
CA GLU A 255 -29.90 11.01 4.69
C GLU A 255 -29.64 10.82 3.19
N GLU A 256 -30.72 10.75 2.40
CA GLU A 256 -30.70 10.64 0.94
C GLU A 256 -30.22 11.96 0.32
N GLY A 257 -28.99 12.34 0.64
CA GLY A 257 -28.28 13.46 0.02
C GLY A 257 -27.52 12.99 -1.20
N GLU A 258 -28.06 13.33 -2.37
CA GLU A 258 -27.59 13.07 -3.75
C GLU A 258 -27.31 11.59 -4.06
N ASP A 259 -28.04 11.06 -5.05
CA ASP A 259 -27.86 9.76 -5.70
C ASP A 259 -26.55 9.74 -6.52
N ASP A 260 -25.44 10.06 -5.85
CA ASP A 260 -24.10 10.15 -6.41
C ASP A 260 -23.67 8.74 -6.84
N THR A 261 -23.30 8.58 -8.11
CA THR A 261 -22.71 7.37 -8.69
C THR A 261 -21.72 6.68 -7.74
N LEU A 262 -20.93 7.47 -7.01
CA LEU A 262 -19.96 6.95 -6.06
C LEU A 262 -20.59 6.20 -4.88
N THR A 263 -21.80 6.56 -4.46
CA THR A 263 -22.61 5.87 -3.44
C THR A 263 -22.90 4.44 -3.87
N GLN A 264 -23.41 4.27 -5.09
CA GLN A 264 -23.68 2.95 -5.68
C GLN A 264 -22.40 2.12 -5.79
N LEU A 265 -21.31 2.71 -6.32
CA LEU A 265 -20.02 2.04 -6.44
C LEU A 265 -19.48 1.58 -5.08
N HIS A 266 -19.55 2.43 -4.05
CA HIS A 266 -19.14 2.08 -2.70
C HIS A 266 -20.02 0.96 -2.11
N GLY A 267 -21.34 1.05 -2.27
CA GLY A 267 -22.28 0.05 -1.73
C GLY A 267 -22.04 -1.33 -2.32
N ALA A 268 -21.93 -1.41 -3.65
CA ALA A 268 -21.60 -2.64 -4.36
C ALA A 268 -20.21 -3.16 -3.98
N SER A 269 -19.20 -2.28 -3.90
CA SER A 269 -17.84 -2.68 -3.55
C SER A 269 -17.73 -3.22 -2.12
N VAL A 270 -18.33 -2.59 -1.12
CA VAL A 270 -18.29 -3.04 0.28
C VAL A 270 -18.96 -4.40 0.47
N THR A 271 -20.04 -4.66 -0.28
CA THR A 271 -20.85 -5.89 -0.17
C THR A 271 -20.44 -7.00 -1.12
N TYR A 272 -19.31 -6.86 -1.83
CA TYR A 272 -18.82 -7.80 -2.83
C TYR A 272 -19.82 -8.07 -3.96
N ARG A 273 -20.54 -7.04 -4.38
CA ARG A 273 -21.48 -7.07 -5.52
C ARG A 273 -20.91 -6.36 -6.74
N ILE A 274 -21.37 -6.75 -7.92
CA ILE A 274 -21.03 -6.12 -9.20
C ILE A 274 -21.74 -4.77 -9.28
N ALA A 275 -21.01 -3.73 -9.63
CA ALA A 275 -21.51 -2.36 -9.57
C ALA A 275 -22.21 -1.91 -10.84
N VAL A 276 -21.78 -2.42 -12.00
CA VAL A 276 -22.21 -1.99 -13.34
C VAL A 276 -22.36 -3.18 -14.29
N GLY A 277 -23.11 -2.98 -15.38
CA GLY A 277 -23.29 -3.96 -16.44
C GLY A 277 -24.45 -4.94 -16.20
N PRO A 278 -24.64 -5.93 -17.10
CA PRO A 278 -25.80 -6.84 -17.07
C PRO A 278 -25.94 -7.66 -15.79
N GLN A 279 -24.83 -7.86 -15.08
CA GLN A 279 -24.77 -8.63 -13.84
C GLN A 279 -24.81 -7.76 -12.57
N GLN A 280 -25.17 -6.48 -12.70
CA GLN A 280 -25.26 -5.55 -11.57
C GLN A 280 -26.04 -6.12 -10.40
N GLY A 281 -25.53 -5.89 -9.19
CA GLY A 281 -26.11 -6.39 -7.95
C GLY A 281 -25.77 -7.85 -7.64
N ARG A 282 -25.34 -8.68 -8.59
CA ARG A 282 -24.92 -10.06 -8.29
C ARG A 282 -23.62 -10.09 -7.49
N LYS A 283 -23.38 -11.17 -6.72
CA LYS A 283 -22.10 -11.36 -6.03
C LYS A 283 -20.99 -11.53 -7.06
N VAL A 284 -19.82 -10.95 -6.79
CA VAL A 284 -18.64 -11.13 -7.63
C VAL A 284 -18.25 -12.62 -7.66
N PHE A 285 -17.91 -13.11 -8.84
CA PHE A 285 -17.54 -14.51 -9.04
C PHE A 285 -16.20 -14.83 -8.35
N THR A 286 -16.15 -15.95 -7.64
CA THR A 286 -14.98 -16.40 -6.88
C THR A 286 -14.58 -17.81 -7.26
N LEU A 287 -13.29 -18.05 -7.49
CA LEU A 287 -12.76 -19.40 -7.71
C LEU A 287 -12.33 -20.01 -6.38
N GLN A 288 -12.87 -21.18 -6.07
CA GLN A 288 -12.45 -22.04 -4.96
C GLN A 288 -11.56 -23.14 -5.50
N THR A 289 -10.23 -22.98 -5.34
CA THR A 289 -9.25 -23.95 -5.85
C THR A 289 -8.57 -24.73 -4.73
N LEU A 290 -8.94 -24.47 -3.49
CA LEU A 290 -8.48 -25.21 -2.31
C LEU A 290 -9.69 -25.76 -1.56
N PRO A 291 -9.56 -26.90 -0.86
CA PRO A 291 -10.61 -27.36 0.02
C PRO A 291 -10.81 -26.34 1.16
N GLY A 292 -12.07 -26.15 1.57
CA GLY A 292 -12.39 -25.32 2.73
C GLY A 292 -11.73 -25.89 3.99
N ARG A 293 -11.19 -25.02 4.85
CA ARG A 293 -10.71 -25.43 6.17
C ARG A 293 -11.91 -25.50 7.13
N GLU A 294 -12.08 -26.62 7.81
CA GLU A 294 -13.09 -26.78 8.87
C GLU A 294 -12.88 -25.78 10.01
N ASP A 295 -13.99 -25.36 10.64
CA ASP A 295 -14.04 -24.43 11.77
C ASP A 295 -13.48 -25.07 13.05
N LYS A 296 -12.19 -25.38 13.08
CA LYS A 296 -11.49 -25.46 14.36
C LYS A 296 -11.34 -24.03 14.85
N ALA A 297 -12.14 -23.67 15.85
CA ALA A 297 -12.02 -22.43 16.59
C ALA A 297 -10.56 -22.29 17.02
N ASP A 298 -9.82 -21.43 16.32
CA ASP A 298 -8.40 -21.25 16.53
C ASP A 298 -8.26 -20.44 17.83
N SER A 299 -8.35 -21.15 18.97
CA SER A 299 -8.25 -20.61 20.34
C SER A 299 -6.91 -19.92 20.60
N SER A 300 -5.95 -20.11 19.68
CA SER A 300 -4.65 -19.45 19.64
C SER A 300 -4.69 -18.05 18.98
N SER A 301 -5.74 -17.73 18.22
CA SER A 301 -5.82 -16.48 17.48
C SER A 301 -6.25 -15.35 18.43
N ARG A 302 -5.37 -14.37 18.64
CA ARG A 302 -5.67 -13.13 19.39
C ARG A 302 -6.58 -12.22 18.57
N VAL A 303 -7.78 -12.73 18.27
CA VAL A 303 -8.85 -12.13 17.47
C VAL A 303 -10.12 -12.17 18.31
N ALA A 304 -10.74 -11.01 18.52
CA ALA A 304 -12.09 -10.93 19.05
C ALA A 304 -13.05 -10.51 17.94
N ASN A 305 -14.22 -11.16 17.87
CA ASN A 305 -15.29 -10.79 16.94
C ASN A 305 -16.55 -10.45 17.74
N HIS A 306 -17.15 -9.29 17.48
CA HIS A 306 -18.36 -8.86 18.16
C HIS A 306 -19.18 -7.92 17.28
N ALA A 307 -20.46 -8.22 17.06
CA ALA A 307 -21.39 -7.40 16.26
C ALA A 307 -20.82 -6.95 14.89
N GLY A 308 -20.10 -7.84 14.19
CA GLY A 308 -19.45 -7.56 12.89
C GLY A 308 -18.13 -6.77 12.97
N PHE A 309 -17.70 -6.36 14.17
CA PHE A 309 -16.35 -5.88 14.42
C PHE A 309 -15.38 -7.05 14.59
N SER A 310 -14.14 -6.86 14.14
CA SER A 310 -13.04 -7.79 14.39
C SER A 310 -11.82 -7.03 14.88
N LEU A 311 -11.30 -7.37 16.06
CA LEU A 311 -10.13 -6.77 16.67
C LEU A 311 -9.01 -7.81 16.83
N HIS A 312 -7.89 -7.59 16.16
CA HIS A 312 -6.72 -8.47 16.20
C HIS A 312 -5.50 -7.77 16.82
N ALA A 313 -4.78 -8.44 17.72
CA ALA A 313 -3.58 -7.91 18.38
C ALA A 313 -2.41 -8.91 18.47
N GLY A 314 -2.40 -9.91 17.58
CA GLY A 314 -1.44 -11.02 17.58
C GLY A 314 -0.02 -10.69 17.11
N VAL A 315 0.16 -9.67 16.27
CA VAL A 315 1.47 -9.35 15.67
C VAL A 315 2.20 -8.27 16.49
N MET A 316 3.47 -8.53 16.81
CA MET A 316 4.34 -7.62 17.58
C MET A 316 5.78 -7.71 17.07
N ALA A 317 6.50 -6.59 17.13
CA ALA A 317 7.95 -6.52 16.95
C ALA A 317 8.62 -6.07 18.26
N GLU A 318 9.63 -6.82 18.70
CA GLU A 318 10.46 -6.44 19.86
C GLU A 318 11.38 -5.26 19.51
N ALA A 319 11.92 -4.57 20.53
CA ALA A 319 12.80 -3.41 20.38
C ALA A 319 13.99 -3.64 19.42
N HIS A 320 14.60 -4.84 19.47
CA HIS A 320 15.73 -5.21 18.62
C HIS A 320 15.30 -5.67 17.21
N GLN A 321 14.03 -6.00 16.98
CA GLN A 321 13.52 -6.57 15.72
C GLN A 321 13.14 -5.48 14.71
N ARG A 322 14.09 -4.61 14.38
CA ARG A 322 13.87 -3.44 13.53
C ARG A 322 13.44 -3.83 12.11
N ASP A 323 14.06 -4.87 11.54
CA ASP A 323 13.69 -5.38 10.20
C ASP A 323 12.27 -5.94 10.17
N LYS A 324 11.83 -6.59 11.27
CA LYS A 324 10.46 -7.09 11.40
C LYS A 324 9.46 -5.93 11.45
N LEU A 325 9.77 -4.89 12.21
CA LEU A 325 8.94 -3.68 12.27
C LEU A 325 8.91 -2.97 10.91
N GLU A 326 10.01 -2.92 10.17
CA GLU A 326 10.05 -2.32 8.84
C GLU A 326 9.18 -3.11 7.85
N ARG A 327 9.32 -4.44 7.82
CA ARG A 327 8.45 -5.34 7.02
C ARG A 327 6.98 -5.13 7.37
N LEU A 328 6.66 -4.96 8.65
CA LEU A 328 5.31 -4.66 9.11
C LEU A 328 4.82 -3.28 8.63
N CYS A 329 5.65 -2.25 8.71
CA CYS A 329 5.35 -0.91 8.19
C CYS A 329 5.10 -0.93 6.67
N ARG A 330 5.92 -1.66 5.91
CA ARG A 330 5.69 -1.89 4.46
C ARG A 330 4.38 -2.65 4.23
N TYR A 331 4.12 -3.71 4.99
CA TYR A 331 2.92 -4.52 4.86
C TYR A 331 1.62 -3.71 5.02
N ILE A 332 1.55 -2.77 5.98
CA ILE A 332 0.36 -1.96 6.25
C ILE A 332 0.24 -0.71 5.36
N SER A 333 1.33 -0.28 4.73
CA SER A 333 1.36 0.89 3.82
C SER A 333 1.30 0.50 2.35
N ARG A 334 1.07 -0.79 2.06
CA ARG A 334 1.05 -1.36 0.71
C ARG A 334 0.03 -0.69 -0.22
N PRO A 335 0.27 -0.67 -1.54
CA PRO A 335 -0.75 -0.27 -2.51
C PRO A 335 -1.97 -1.19 -2.50
N ALA A 336 -3.09 -0.67 -3.01
CA ALA A 336 -4.31 -1.45 -3.20
C ALA A 336 -4.14 -2.59 -4.21
N VAL A 337 -3.49 -2.28 -5.33
CA VAL A 337 -3.28 -3.19 -6.44
C VAL A 337 -1.83 -3.69 -6.46
N SER A 338 -1.68 -4.99 -6.71
CA SER A 338 -0.43 -5.66 -7.03
C SER A 338 -0.56 -6.29 -8.40
N GLU A 339 0.27 -5.89 -9.35
CA GLU A 339 0.26 -6.41 -10.73
C GLU A 339 0.58 -7.90 -10.76
N LYS A 340 1.44 -8.40 -9.85
CA LYS A 340 1.73 -9.83 -9.72
C LYS A 340 0.51 -10.72 -9.43
N ARG A 341 -0.58 -10.13 -8.94
CA ARG A 341 -1.84 -10.85 -8.63
C ARG A 341 -2.89 -10.69 -9.72
N LEU A 342 -2.59 -9.90 -10.75
CA LEU A 342 -3.51 -9.54 -11.82
C LEU A 342 -3.19 -10.38 -13.06
N ALA A 343 -4.19 -11.03 -13.62
CA ALA A 343 -4.07 -11.82 -14.85
C ALA A 343 -5.37 -11.73 -15.66
N LEU A 344 -5.33 -12.08 -16.94
CA LEU A 344 -6.51 -12.27 -17.77
C LEU A 344 -6.88 -13.75 -17.85
N THR A 345 -8.17 -14.05 -17.93
CA THR A 345 -8.66 -15.37 -18.36
C THR A 345 -8.65 -15.45 -19.88
N ALA A 346 -8.78 -16.67 -20.43
CA ALA A 346 -8.89 -16.87 -21.89
C ALA A 346 -10.07 -16.10 -22.51
N ASN A 347 -11.12 -15.84 -21.73
CA ASN A 347 -12.33 -15.12 -22.17
C ASN A 347 -12.21 -13.60 -21.95
N GLY A 348 -11.02 -13.07 -21.65
CA GLY A 348 -10.79 -11.64 -21.43
C GLY A 348 -11.32 -11.09 -20.10
N GLN A 349 -11.68 -11.95 -19.14
CA GLN A 349 -12.07 -11.50 -17.80
C GLN A 349 -10.85 -11.23 -16.93
N VAL A 350 -10.98 -10.30 -15.98
CA VAL A 350 -9.90 -9.92 -15.08
C VAL A 350 -9.89 -10.88 -13.88
N ARG A 351 -8.85 -11.71 -13.79
CA ARG A 351 -8.61 -12.60 -12.65
C ARG A 351 -7.68 -11.92 -11.65
N TYR A 352 -8.11 -11.87 -10.38
CA TYR A 352 -7.34 -11.32 -9.28
C TYR A 352 -7.10 -12.33 -8.17
N GLU A 353 -5.84 -12.61 -7.89
CA GLU A 353 -5.43 -13.55 -6.84
C GLU A 353 -5.52 -12.90 -5.44
N LEU A 354 -6.08 -13.64 -4.49
CA LEU A 354 -6.10 -13.24 -3.10
C LEU A 354 -4.71 -13.43 -2.48
N LYS A 355 -4.29 -12.46 -1.65
CA LYS A 355 -3.02 -12.54 -0.92
C LYS A 355 -2.95 -13.77 0.00
N THR A 356 -4.09 -14.12 0.57
CA THR A 356 -4.25 -15.31 1.40
C THR A 356 -5.60 -15.91 1.04
N PRO A 357 -5.65 -17.21 0.72
CA PRO A 357 -6.91 -17.88 0.46
C PRO A 357 -7.90 -17.66 1.60
N TYR A 358 -9.18 -17.51 1.26
CA TYR A 358 -10.23 -17.47 2.27
C TYR A 358 -10.46 -18.86 2.85
N ARG A 359 -11.10 -18.90 4.02
CA ARG A 359 -11.37 -20.16 4.75
C ARG A 359 -12.19 -21.15 3.93
N ASN A 360 -13.10 -20.66 3.11
CA ASN A 360 -13.91 -21.45 2.18
C ASN A 360 -13.14 -21.95 0.93
N GLY A 361 -11.81 -21.80 0.91
CA GLY A 361 -11.00 -22.25 -0.22
C GLY A 361 -10.94 -21.29 -1.39
N THR A 362 -11.60 -20.12 -1.32
CA THR A 362 -11.50 -19.11 -2.38
C THR A 362 -10.07 -18.60 -2.49
N THR A 363 -9.52 -18.64 -3.70
CA THR A 363 -8.15 -18.18 -4.02
C THR A 363 -8.15 -17.01 -4.97
N HIS A 364 -9.14 -16.90 -5.86
CA HIS A 364 -9.23 -15.83 -6.84
C HIS A 364 -10.62 -15.23 -6.91
N VAL A 365 -10.66 -14.00 -7.41
CA VAL A 365 -11.88 -13.26 -7.75
C VAL A 365 -11.81 -12.91 -9.23
N ILE A 366 -12.93 -13.06 -9.94
CA ILE A 366 -13.02 -12.75 -11.37
C ILE A 366 -13.97 -11.56 -11.55
N PHE A 367 -13.52 -10.60 -12.36
CA PHE A 367 -14.28 -9.41 -12.72
C PHE A 367 -14.48 -9.35 -14.23
N GLU A 368 -15.64 -8.86 -14.65
CA GLU A 368 -15.75 -8.24 -15.97
C GLU A 368 -14.88 -6.96 -16.00
N PRO A 369 -14.27 -6.60 -17.15
CA PRO A 369 -13.35 -5.47 -17.19
C PRO A 369 -13.97 -4.15 -16.73
N LEU A 370 -15.24 -3.87 -17.06
CA LEU A 370 -15.93 -2.66 -16.60
C LEU A 370 -16.17 -2.68 -15.08
N ASP A 371 -16.54 -3.82 -14.49
CA ASP A 371 -16.67 -3.94 -13.03
C ASP A 371 -15.31 -3.78 -12.34
N PHE A 372 -14.22 -4.26 -12.95
CA PHE A 372 -12.87 -4.02 -12.43
C PHE A 372 -12.54 -2.51 -12.36
N ILE A 373 -12.85 -1.72 -13.40
CA ILE A 373 -12.70 -0.26 -13.36
C ILE A 373 -13.59 0.35 -12.26
N ALA A 374 -14.82 -0.12 -12.11
CA ALA A 374 -15.72 0.31 -11.05
C ALA A 374 -15.16 0.02 -9.65
N LYS A 375 -14.50 -1.13 -9.44
CA LYS A 375 -13.77 -1.42 -8.19
C LYS A 375 -12.66 -0.42 -7.95
N LEU A 376 -11.82 -0.13 -8.95
CA LEU A 376 -10.73 0.83 -8.80
C LEU A 376 -11.24 2.22 -8.41
N ALA A 377 -12.32 2.68 -9.05
CA ALA A 377 -12.97 3.96 -8.74
C ALA A 377 -13.43 4.03 -7.27
N ALA A 378 -14.06 2.96 -6.77
CA ALA A 378 -14.53 2.89 -5.38
C ALA A 378 -13.40 2.96 -4.33
N LEU A 379 -12.17 2.58 -4.69
CA LEU A 379 -11.04 2.59 -3.75
C LEU A 379 -10.40 3.99 -3.58
N VAL A 380 -10.66 4.92 -4.51
CA VAL A 380 -10.03 6.24 -4.52
C VAL A 380 -10.45 7.05 -3.29
N PRO A 381 -9.51 7.44 -2.40
CA PRO A 381 -9.83 8.25 -1.24
C PRO A 381 -10.21 9.67 -1.64
N LYS A 382 -11.15 10.29 -0.91
CA LYS A 382 -11.44 11.73 -1.06
C LYS A 382 -10.16 12.57 -0.92
N PRO A 383 -10.03 13.69 -1.68
CA PRO A 383 -8.90 14.61 -1.55
C PRO A 383 -8.73 15.14 -0.13
N ARG A 384 -7.49 15.48 0.24
CA ARG A 384 -7.13 16.08 1.55
C ARG A 384 -7.45 15.21 2.79
N VAL A 385 -8.00 14.01 2.59
CA VAL A 385 -8.14 13.03 3.67
C VAL A 385 -6.79 12.40 3.94
N ASN A 386 -6.33 12.51 5.18
CA ASN A 386 -5.07 11.92 5.65
C ASN A 386 -5.34 10.49 6.14
N LEU A 387 -4.78 9.50 5.45
CA LEU A 387 -4.94 8.09 5.77
C LEU A 387 -3.91 7.57 6.78
N THR A 388 -2.87 8.33 7.06
CA THR A 388 -1.92 8.07 8.15
C THR A 388 -2.16 9.07 9.27
N ARG A 389 -2.35 8.58 10.49
CA ARG A 389 -2.73 9.36 11.67
C ARG A 389 -1.79 9.04 12.82
N PHE A 390 -1.23 10.07 13.43
CA PHE A 390 -0.32 9.94 14.56
C PHE A 390 -1.05 10.37 15.83
N HIS A 391 -1.00 9.55 16.88
CA HIS A 391 -1.68 9.79 18.15
C HIS A 391 -0.72 9.69 19.34
N GLY A 392 -1.09 10.33 20.45
CA GLY A 392 -0.35 10.26 21.70
C GLY A 392 1.05 10.84 21.59
N VAL A 393 2.04 10.13 22.12
CA VAL A 393 3.45 10.56 22.09
C VAL A 393 4.02 10.73 20.68
N PHE A 394 3.37 10.19 19.63
CA PHE A 394 3.79 10.38 18.24
C PHE A 394 3.07 11.53 17.52
N ALA A 395 2.00 12.08 18.10
CA ALA A 395 1.22 13.14 17.47
C ALA A 395 2.08 14.40 17.22
N PRO A 396 1.89 15.13 16.10
CA PRO A 396 2.74 16.27 15.75
C PRO A 396 2.86 17.34 16.83
N ASN A 397 1.79 17.58 17.59
CA ASN A 397 1.70 18.59 18.64
C ASN A 397 1.99 18.03 20.05
N SER A 398 2.43 16.77 20.17
CA SER A 398 2.74 16.19 21.48
C SER A 398 4.06 16.74 22.02
N LYS A 399 4.05 17.22 23.26
CA LYS A 399 5.24 17.71 23.97
C LYS A 399 6.29 16.61 24.16
N HIS A 400 5.86 15.35 24.28
CA HIS A 400 6.73 14.19 24.48
C HIS A 400 7.41 13.71 23.19
N ARG A 401 6.95 14.17 22.01
CA ARG A 401 7.44 13.71 20.72
C ARG A 401 8.95 13.94 20.55
N VAL A 402 9.47 15.03 21.11
CA VAL A 402 10.90 15.37 21.07
C VAL A 402 11.74 14.37 21.85
N GLN A 403 11.23 13.86 22.98
CA GLN A 403 11.93 12.94 23.85
C GLN A 403 11.81 11.48 23.38
N VAL A 404 10.65 11.13 22.81
CA VAL A 404 10.35 9.74 22.44
C VAL A 404 10.82 9.39 21.02
N THR A 405 10.76 10.32 20.06
CA THR A 405 11.10 9.99 18.67
C THR A 405 12.61 10.05 18.42
N PRO A 406 13.21 9.08 17.69
CA PRO A 406 14.66 9.08 17.44
C PRO A 406 15.18 10.35 16.77
N ALA A 407 14.37 10.94 15.88
CA ALA A 407 14.73 12.17 15.17
C ALA A 407 14.40 13.45 15.97
N LYS A 408 14.04 13.35 17.26
CA LYS A 408 13.66 14.48 18.12
C LYS A 408 12.59 15.38 17.48
N ARG A 409 11.63 14.78 16.78
CA ARG A 409 10.62 15.51 16.01
C ARG A 409 9.80 16.40 16.94
N GLY A 410 9.69 17.68 16.59
CA GLY A 410 9.05 18.72 17.42
C GLY A 410 10.04 19.72 18.04
N LYS A 411 11.36 19.42 18.05
CA LYS A 411 12.39 20.40 18.37
C LYS A 411 12.51 21.36 17.18
N LYS A 412 12.52 22.69 17.43
CA LYS A 412 12.87 23.65 16.38
C LYS A 412 14.33 23.38 15.97
N PRO A 413 14.64 23.33 14.66
CA PRO A 413 16.03 23.18 14.21
C PRO A 413 16.84 24.35 14.78
N ASP A 414 17.95 24.02 15.44
CA ASP A 414 18.89 25.04 15.89
C ASP A 414 19.61 25.58 14.64
N LYS A 415 19.64 26.89 14.45
CA LYS A 415 20.26 27.50 13.26
C LYS A 415 21.79 27.31 13.23
N SER A 416 22.37 26.82 14.32
CA SER A 416 23.81 26.60 14.52
C SER A 416 24.29 25.18 14.16
N GLU A 417 23.41 24.18 14.06
CA GLU A 417 23.78 22.77 13.72
C GLU A 417 23.96 22.56 12.19
N GLY A 418 24.34 23.60 11.46
CA GLY A 418 24.35 23.66 10.00
C GLY A 418 25.72 23.85 9.34
N LEU A 419 26.82 23.75 10.08
CA LEU A 419 28.17 23.92 9.52
C LEU A 419 28.98 22.62 9.62
N ASP A 420 29.20 22.04 8.43
CA ASP A 420 30.38 21.29 8.04
C ASP A 420 30.82 20.09 8.90
N THR A 421 29.89 19.17 9.19
CA THR A 421 30.27 17.81 9.63
C THR A 421 30.29 16.86 8.43
N ASN A 422 31.42 16.16 8.28
CA ASN A 422 31.63 15.15 7.24
C ASN A 422 30.50 14.09 7.31
N TRP A 423 30.05 13.55 6.18
CA TRP A 423 28.92 12.60 6.15
C TRP A 423 29.12 11.40 7.09
N ARG A 424 30.37 10.99 7.32
CA ARG A 424 30.79 9.89 8.20
C ARG A 424 30.72 10.20 9.70
N ASP A 425 30.54 11.45 10.08
CA ASP A 425 30.48 11.88 11.49
C ASP A 425 29.04 12.17 11.93
N LYS A 426 28.12 12.31 10.98
CA LYS A 426 26.68 12.46 11.24
C LYS A 426 26.13 11.19 11.89
N SER A 427 25.30 11.33 12.92
CA SER A 427 24.53 10.22 13.48
C SER A 427 23.62 9.60 12.42
N PRO A 428 23.19 8.33 12.56
CA PRO A 428 22.22 7.75 11.63
C PRO A 428 20.96 8.61 11.45
N ALA A 429 20.46 9.27 12.50
CA ALA A 429 19.28 10.13 12.43
C ALA A 429 19.52 11.46 11.68
N GLU A 430 20.75 11.97 11.68
CA GLU A 430 21.14 13.17 10.93
C GLU A 430 21.39 12.85 9.46
N ARG A 431 22.06 11.73 9.16
CA ARG A 431 22.22 11.23 7.79
C ARG A 431 20.86 11.00 7.13
N HIS A 432 19.92 10.42 7.86
CA HIS A 432 18.57 10.17 7.35
C HIS A 432 17.76 11.45 7.11
N ARG A 433 17.86 12.47 7.99
CA ARG A 433 17.20 13.78 7.77
C ARG A 433 17.80 14.54 6.59
N ALA A 434 19.10 14.40 6.38
CA ALA A 434 19.84 14.97 5.25
C ALA A 434 19.66 14.19 3.94
N MET A 435 18.88 13.09 3.92
CA MET A 435 18.78 12.25 2.72
C MET A 435 18.24 13.02 1.52
N THR A 436 19.05 13.05 0.47
CA THR A 436 18.67 13.62 -0.83
C THR A 436 17.51 12.80 -1.44
N TRP A 437 16.82 13.37 -2.42
CA TRP A 437 15.81 12.64 -3.20
C TRP A 437 16.39 11.36 -3.85
N MET A 438 17.68 11.39 -4.24
CA MET A 438 18.38 10.26 -4.87
C MET A 438 18.64 9.12 -3.87
N GLN A 439 19.07 9.45 -2.64
CA GLN A 439 19.25 8.47 -1.55
C GLN A 439 17.94 7.79 -1.17
N ARG A 440 16.83 8.54 -1.21
CA ARG A 440 15.49 7.98 -1.00
C ARG A 440 15.13 7.02 -2.13
N LEU A 441 15.42 7.32 -3.39
CA LEU A 441 15.19 6.39 -4.50
C LEU A 441 16.03 5.11 -4.39
N LYS A 442 17.31 5.21 -4.04
CA LYS A 442 18.18 4.06 -3.78
C LYS A 442 17.61 3.18 -2.69
N ARG A 443 17.19 3.77 -1.57
CA ARG A 443 16.61 2.99 -0.47
C ARG A 443 15.25 2.37 -0.81
N VAL A 444 14.41 3.08 -1.56
CA VAL A 444 13.00 2.71 -1.81
C VAL A 444 12.88 1.70 -2.94
N PHE A 445 13.65 1.88 -4.01
CA PHE A 445 13.55 1.09 -5.23
C PHE A 445 14.83 0.34 -5.59
N ASN A 446 15.88 0.45 -4.78
CA ASN A 446 17.22 0.00 -5.16
C ASN A 446 17.70 0.65 -6.47
N ILE A 447 17.18 1.84 -6.78
CA ILE A 447 17.56 2.61 -7.95
C ILE A 447 18.68 3.55 -7.51
N ASP A 448 19.91 3.15 -7.78
CA ASP A 448 21.04 4.06 -7.61
C ASP A 448 21.11 5.00 -8.80
N ILE A 449 20.82 6.27 -8.54
CA ILE A 449 21.03 7.39 -9.46
C ILE A 449 21.99 8.42 -8.87
N GLU A 450 22.71 8.07 -7.80
CA GLU A 450 23.88 8.81 -7.33
C GLU A 450 25.15 8.29 -8.00
N VAL A 451 25.14 7.00 -8.37
CA VAL A 451 26.27 6.31 -8.99
C VAL A 451 25.96 5.98 -10.45
N CYS A 452 26.88 6.32 -11.33
CA CYS A 452 26.80 6.00 -12.74
C CYS A 452 26.99 4.50 -12.97
N GLU A 453 26.08 3.88 -13.71
CA GLU A 453 26.14 2.45 -14.05
C GLU A 453 27.29 2.09 -15.00
N HIS A 454 27.84 3.07 -15.73
CA HIS A 454 28.94 2.84 -16.68
C HIS A 454 30.32 2.98 -16.04
N CYS A 455 30.52 3.98 -15.17
CA CYS A 455 31.85 4.32 -14.65
C CYS A 455 31.94 4.39 -13.13
N GLY A 456 30.83 4.25 -12.39
CA GLY A 456 30.80 4.44 -10.94
C GLY A 456 30.86 5.90 -10.47
N GLY A 457 30.94 6.85 -11.40
CA GLY A 457 31.01 8.29 -11.14
C GLY A 457 29.73 8.90 -10.56
N HIS A 458 29.82 10.12 -10.02
CA HIS A 458 28.67 10.81 -9.44
C HIS A 458 27.68 11.28 -10.52
N VAL A 459 26.38 11.18 -10.23
CA VAL A 459 25.29 11.57 -11.15
C VAL A 459 24.50 12.75 -10.57
N LYS A 460 24.23 13.75 -11.41
CA LYS A 460 23.51 14.98 -11.04
C LYS A 460 22.29 15.21 -11.91
N VAL A 461 21.25 15.83 -11.33
CA VAL A 461 20.09 16.33 -12.08
C VAL A 461 20.49 17.59 -12.84
N ILE A 462 20.32 17.58 -14.16
CA ILE A 462 20.70 18.70 -15.04
C ILE A 462 19.50 19.50 -15.56
N ALA A 463 18.32 18.89 -15.69
CA ALA A 463 17.12 19.58 -16.15
C ALA A 463 15.82 18.86 -15.76
N SER A 464 14.75 19.65 -15.57
CA SER A 464 13.35 19.19 -15.55
C SER A 464 12.73 19.55 -16.90
N ILE A 465 12.25 18.56 -17.66
CA ILE A 465 11.66 18.78 -18.99
C ILE A 465 10.16 18.51 -18.91
N GLU A 466 9.38 19.59 -19.12
CA GLU A 466 7.92 19.59 -19.01
C GLU A 466 7.22 20.12 -20.28
N ASP A 467 7.93 20.85 -21.15
CA ASP A 467 7.37 21.38 -22.40
C ASP A 467 7.10 20.24 -23.42
N PRO A 468 5.85 20.03 -23.86
CA PRO A 468 5.50 18.96 -24.80
C PRO A 468 6.28 18.99 -26.12
N LYS A 469 6.59 20.17 -26.66
CA LYS A 469 7.35 20.29 -27.92
C LYS A 469 8.79 19.85 -27.73
N VAL A 470 9.40 20.24 -26.61
CA VAL A 470 10.78 19.83 -26.27
C VAL A 470 10.83 18.33 -26.00
N ILE A 471 9.84 17.78 -25.29
CA ILE A 471 9.70 16.34 -25.04
C ILE A 471 9.64 15.58 -26.36
N GLU A 472 8.76 16.00 -27.29
CA GLU A 472 8.60 15.34 -28.58
C GLU A 472 9.92 15.32 -29.37
N GLN A 473 10.62 16.46 -29.44
CA GLN A 473 11.91 16.57 -30.11
C GLN A 473 12.96 15.63 -29.50
N ILE A 474 13.07 15.60 -28.17
CA ILE A 474 14.01 14.72 -27.46
C ILE A 474 13.67 13.25 -27.71
N LEU A 475 12.39 12.87 -27.59
CA LEU A 475 11.96 11.49 -27.80
C LEU A 475 12.15 11.04 -29.24
N LYS A 476 11.90 11.91 -30.22
CA LYS A 476 12.18 11.64 -31.65
C LYS A 476 13.66 11.40 -31.86
N HIS A 477 14.53 12.25 -31.29
CA HIS A 477 15.97 12.06 -31.36
C HIS A 477 16.42 10.74 -30.74
N LEU A 478 15.90 10.39 -29.56
CA LEU A 478 16.23 9.12 -28.89
C LEU A 478 15.78 7.90 -29.69
N LYS A 479 14.56 7.91 -30.25
CA LYS A 479 14.07 6.85 -31.13
C LYS A 479 14.99 6.65 -32.34
N GLN A 480 15.41 7.75 -32.98
CA GLN A 480 16.34 7.71 -34.11
C GLN A 480 17.71 7.17 -33.71
N LYS A 481 18.24 7.59 -32.55
CA LYS A 481 19.53 7.12 -32.01
C LYS A 481 19.50 5.63 -31.72
N THR A 482 18.44 5.12 -31.08
CA THR A 482 18.26 3.70 -30.81
C THR A 482 18.11 2.89 -32.09
N ALA A 483 17.34 3.39 -33.08
CA ALA A 483 17.20 2.73 -34.38
C ALA A 483 18.55 2.61 -35.11
N LYS A 484 19.36 3.67 -35.10
CA LYS A 484 20.72 3.66 -35.66
C LYS A 484 21.65 2.67 -34.93
N ALA A 485 21.60 2.63 -33.60
CA ALA A 485 22.40 1.70 -32.80
C ALA A 485 22.01 0.23 -33.06
N ASN A 486 20.71 -0.06 -33.16
CA ASN A 486 20.22 -1.41 -33.49
C ASN A 486 20.61 -1.84 -34.91
N ALA A 487 20.53 -0.93 -35.88
CA ALA A 487 20.97 -1.19 -37.26
C ALA A 487 22.48 -1.43 -37.34
N ALA A 488 23.29 -0.71 -36.56
CA ALA A 488 24.73 -0.97 -36.45
C ALA A 488 25.02 -2.34 -35.82
N LYS A 489 24.30 -2.69 -34.73
CA LYS A 489 24.44 -3.98 -34.06
C LYS A 489 24.03 -5.17 -34.93
N GLN A 490 23.01 -5.01 -35.78
CA GLN A 490 22.62 -6.00 -36.79
C GLN A 490 23.64 -6.16 -37.92
N ARG A 491 24.42 -5.11 -38.23
CA ARG A 491 25.51 -5.16 -39.22
C ARG A 491 26.80 -5.80 -38.67
N GLU A 492 27.00 -5.77 -37.35
CA GLU A 492 28.15 -6.38 -36.67
C GLU A 492 27.92 -7.87 -36.31
N LEU A 493 26.66 -8.31 -36.24
CA LEU A 493 26.34 -9.72 -36.10
C LEU A 493 26.55 -10.42 -37.46
N PRO A 494 27.34 -11.52 -37.52
CA PRO A 494 27.39 -12.32 -38.75
C PRO A 494 25.98 -12.78 -39.11
N PRO A 495 25.67 -12.96 -40.41
CA PRO A 495 24.37 -13.51 -40.80
C PRO A 495 24.12 -14.80 -40.03
N GLU A 496 22.89 -14.96 -39.50
CA GLU A 496 22.48 -16.23 -38.91
C GLU A 496 22.82 -17.33 -39.91
N ARG A 497 23.68 -18.28 -39.49
CA ARG A 497 24.01 -19.44 -40.32
C ARG A 497 22.68 -20.04 -40.75
N ALA A 498 22.47 -20.17 -42.06
CA ALA A 498 21.34 -20.92 -42.58
C ALA A 498 21.28 -22.27 -41.83
N PRO A 499 20.08 -22.73 -41.42
CA PRO A 499 19.97 -24.05 -40.83
C PRO A 499 20.63 -25.05 -41.79
N PRO A 500 21.38 -26.05 -41.27
CA PRO A 500 21.98 -27.06 -42.13
C PRO A 500 20.89 -27.63 -43.04
N LEU A 501 21.15 -27.64 -44.35
CA LEU A 501 20.33 -28.37 -45.32
C LEU A 501 20.50 -29.85 -45.01
N THR A 502 19.80 -30.35 -44.01
CA THR A 502 19.60 -31.79 -43.84
C THR A 502 18.68 -32.24 -44.96
N PRO A 503 19.10 -33.15 -45.85
CA PRO A 503 18.16 -33.95 -46.60
C PRO A 503 17.22 -34.60 -45.58
N SER A 504 15.92 -34.53 -45.85
CA SER A 504 14.86 -35.21 -45.10
C SER A 504 15.33 -36.56 -44.54
N LEU A 505 15.57 -36.63 -43.23
CA LEU A 505 15.84 -37.89 -42.51
C LEU A 505 14.55 -38.67 -42.19
N PHE A 506 13.42 -38.23 -42.72
CA PHE A 506 12.19 -39.01 -42.73
C PHE A 506 11.92 -39.49 -44.15
N ASP A 507 12.59 -40.60 -44.51
CA ASP A 507 12.04 -41.52 -45.48
C ASP A 507 10.87 -42.27 -44.80
N PRO A 508 9.63 -42.18 -45.29
CA PRO A 508 8.48 -42.89 -44.72
C PRO A 508 8.59 -44.43 -44.81
N SER A 509 9.66 -44.98 -45.40
CA SER A 509 9.83 -46.41 -45.63
C SER A 509 10.33 -47.24 -44.43
N GLN A 510 10.76 -46.62 -43.31
CA GLN A 510 11.36 -47.35 -42.18
C GLN A 510 10.44 -47.55 -40.95
N SER A 511 9.15 -47.72 -41.15
CA SER A 511 8.21 -48.13 -40.09
C SER A 511 8.04 -49.64 -40.00
N ARG A 512 9.11 -50.40 -39.74
CA ARG A 512 9.03 -51.78 -39.24
C ARG A 512 10.27 -52.09 -38.44
N LEU A 513 10.14 -52.07 -37.12
CA LEU A 513 10.88 -52.83 -36.13
C LEU A 513 10.57 -52.18 -34.79
N PHE A 514 9.53 -52.68 -34.13
CA PHE A 514 9.35 -52.87 -32.69
C PHE A 514 7.89 -53.31 -32.50
N ASP A 515 7.72 -54.63 -32.70
CA ASP A 515 6.82 -55.44 -31.87
C ASP A 515 7.34 -55.45 -30.41
#